data_AF-M2LS31-F1
#
_entry.id   AF-M2LS31-F1
#
_cell.length_a   1.000
_cell.length_b   1.000
_cell.length_c   1.000
_cell.angle_alpha   90.00
_cell.angle_beta   90.00
_cell.angle_gamma   90.00
#
_symmetry.space_group_name_H-M   'P 1'
#
loop_
_entity.id
_entity.type
_entity.pdbx_description
1 polymer ?
#
loop_
_entity_poly.entity_id
_entity_poly.type
_entity_poly.pdbx_seq_one_letter_code
_entity_poly.pdbx_strand_id
1 'polypeptide(L)'
;MDSASQALAQNLPLGVPKSYRSLADHSGAKAQSQQYLTPSEEKAVVDFMLQMSALGHPVRIKHVPFIAFSATRNRPTLERPLKPPGKNWAKALENRHPNLKARRVRALDWNRHENNISAKVTH
;
A
#
# COMPACT_ATOMS: atom_id res chain seq x y z
N MET A 1 29.80 0.38 2.58
CA MET A 1 29.02 1.06 3.65
C MET A 1 27.65 0.40 3.67
N ASP A 2 27.33 -0.31 4.74
CA ASP A 2 26.02 -0.96 4.90
C ASP A 2 24.95 0.05 5.36
N SER A 3 23.67 -0.27 5.12
CA SER A 3 22.55 0.61 5.50
C SER A 3 22.48 0.86 7.01
N ALA A 4 23.03 -0.06 7.81
CA ALA A 4 23.15 0.08 9.26
C ALA A 4 24.13 1.19 9.65
N SER A 5 25.27 1.33 8.97
CA SER A 5 26.22 2.42 9.22
C SER A 5 25.66 3.79 8.82
N GLN A 6 24.85 3.88 7.77
CA GLN A 6 24.19 5.14 7.36
C GLN A 6 23.12 5.59 8.35
N ALA A 7 22.40 4.66 8.99
CA ALA A 7 21.43 4.95 10.04
C ALA A 7 22.07 5.58 11.29
N LEU A 8 23.30 5.18 11.63
CA LEU A 8 24.07 5.73 12.76
C LEU A 8 24.54 7.18 12.51
N ALA A 9 24.68 7.57 11.24
CA ALA A 9 25.16 8.91 10.85
C ALA A 9 24.05 9.99 10.85
N GLN A 10 22.77 9.61 11.00
CA GLN A 10 21.65 10.56 11.02
C GLN A 10 21.50 11.19 12.41
N ASN A 11 21.42 12.52 12.46
CA ASN A 11 21.17 13.24 13.71
C ASN A 11 19.71 13.05 14.16
N LEU A 12 19.50 12.49 15.36
CA LEU A 12 18.17 12.43 15.97
C LEU A 12 17.71 13.84 16.40
N PRO A 13 16.38 14.10 16.38
CA PRO A 13 15.83 15.32 16.96
C PRO A 13 16.13 15.43 18.46
N LEU A 14 16.34 16.67 18.93
CA LEU A 14 16.58 17.01 20.33
C LEU A 14 15.42 16.50 21.20
N GLY A 15 15.73 15.61 22.16
CA GLY A 15 14.75 15.03 23.09
C GLY A 15 14.49 13.53 22.91
N VAL A 16 14.98 12.90 21.84
CA VAL A 16 14.90 11.43 21.68
C VAL A 16 16.17 10.78 22.24
N PRO A 17 16.06 9.76 23.12
CA PRO A 17 17.23 9.02 23.61
C PRO A 17 18.06 8.46 22.45
N LYS A 18 19.39 8.65 22.48
CA LYS A 18 20.34 8.02 21.56
C LYS A 18 20.48 6.53 21.88
N SER A 19 19.42 5.76 21.62
CA SER A 19 19.42 4.31 21.73
C SER A 19 19.45 3.66 20.35
N TYR A 20 19.95 2.43 20.28
CA TYR A 20 19.94 1.64 19.04
C TYR A 20 18.52 1.48 18.47
N ARG A 21 17.50 1.32 19.32
CA ARG A 21 16.08 1.25 18.90
C ARG A 21 15.64 2.57 18.25
N SER A 22 15.91 3.69 18.92
CA SER A 22 15.55 5.02 18.45
C SER A 22 16.19 5.38 17.11
N LEU A 23 17.45 5.00 16.89
CA LEU A 23 18.16 5.16 15.62
C LEU A 23 17.57 4.29 14.51
N ALA A 24 17.28 3.02 14.83
CA ALA A 24 16.68 2.10 13.88
C ALA A 24 15.28 2.55 13.42
N ASP A 25 14.47 3.06 14.35
CA ASP A 25 13.13 3.56 14.07
C ASP A 25 13.17 4.86 13.23
N HIS A 26 14.14 5.75 13.50
CA HIS A 26 14.33 6.99 12.74
C HIS A 26 14.87 6.77 11.32
N SER A 27 15.72 5.75 11.12
CA SER A 27 16.37 5.54 9.83
C SER A 27 15.41 5.18 8.69
N GLY A 28 14.17 4.74 8.99
CA GLY A 28 13.17 4.31 8.00
C GLY A 28 13.57 3.07 7.18
N ALA A 29 14.84 2.65 7.22
CA ALA A 29 15.44 1.62 6.40
C ALA A 29 14.86 0.22 6.70
N LYS A 30 14.51 -0.06 7.98
CA LYS A 30 13.83 -1.30 8.36
C LYS A 30 12.41 -1.39 7.80
N ALA A 31 11.72 -0.25 7.68
CA ALA A 31 10.35 -0.20 7.20
C ALA A 31 10.24 -0.28 5.67
N GLN A 32 11.32 0.02 4.93
CA GLN A 32 11.37 -0.11 3.47
C GLN A 32 11.79 -1.51 3.02
N SER A 33 12.77 -2.14 3.68
CA SER A 33 13.20 -3.51 3.34
C SER A 33 12.18 -4.60 3.71
N GLN A 34 11.24 -4.29 4.60
CA GLN A 34 10.12 -5.16 4.96
C GLN A 34 8.86 -4.94 4.12
N GLN A 35 8.91 -4.07 3.10
CA GLN A 35 7.74 -3.84 2.24
C GLN A 35 7.52 -5.04 1.32
N TYR A 36 6.25 -5.42 1.21
CA TYR A 36 5.84 -6.52 0.35
C TYR A 36 6.13 -6.25 -1.13
N LEU A 37 5.94 -5.00 -1.56
CA LEU A 37 6.22 -4.52 -2.92
C LEU A 37 7.53 -3.75 -2.95
N THR A 38 8.24 -3.83 -4.08
CA THR A 38 9.33 -2.90 -4.36
C THR A 38 8.76 -1.51 -4.61
N PRO A 39 9.53 -0.43 -4.43
CA PRO A 39 9.03 0.93 -4.68
C PRO A 39 8.46 1.14 -6.09
N SER A 40 9.01 0.46 -7.10
CA SER A 40 8.53 0.53 -8.48
C SER A 40 7.20 -0.20 -8.68
N GLU A 41 7.04 -1.38 -8.08
CA GLU A 41 5.78 -2.13 -8.10
C GLU A 41 4.69 -1.38 -7.32
N GLU A 42 5.02 -0.81 -6.17
CA GLU A 42 4.09 -0.02 -5.38
C GLU A 42 3.58 1.18 -6.17
N LYS A 43 4.49 1.90 -6.87
CA LYS A 43 4.11 2.98 -7.77
C LYS A 43 3.15 2.50 -8.87
N ALA A 44 3.44 1.38 -9.53
CA ALA A 44 2.57 0.83 -10.58
C ALA A 44 1.17 0.48 -10.06
N VAL A 45 1.09 -0.10 -8.85
CA VAL A 45 -0.18 -0.43 -8.19
C VAL A 45 -0.98 0.83 -7.84
N VAL A 46 -0.31 1.88 -7.37
CA VAL A 46 -0.94 3.19 -7.08
C VAL A 46 -1.45 3.83 -8.37
N ASP A 47 -0.63 3.91 -9.41
CA ASP A 47 -0.99 4.49 -10.71
C ASP A 47 -2.20 3.76 -11.32
N PHE A 48 -2.21 2.43 -11.28
CA PHE A 48 -3.34 1.61 -11.71
C PHE A 48 -4.63 1.97 -10.95
N MET A 49 -4.58 2.12 -9.62
CA MET A 49 -5.76 2.49 -8.84
C MET A 49 -6.26 3.90 -9.16
N LEU A 50 -5.35 4.84 -9.38
CA LEU A 50 -5.70 6.20 -9.77
C LEU A 50 -6.35 6.23 -11.15
N GLN A 51 -5.84 5.45 -12.10
CA GLN A 51 -6.40 5.29 -13.45
C GLN A 51 -7.79 4.67 -13.37
N MET A 52 -7.96 3.57 -12.64
CA MET A 52 -9.26 2.93 -12.45
C MET A 52 -10.29 3.88 -11.85
N SER A 53 -9.88 4.73 -10.89
CA SER A 53 -10.75 5.78 -10.36
C SER A 53 -11.08 6.87 -11.39
N ALA A 54 -10.12 7.27 -12.24
CA ALA A 54 -10.37 8.27 -13.29
C ALA A 54 -11.35 7.75 -14.35
N LEU A 55 -11.32 6.44 -14.62
CA LEU A 55 -12.26 5.76 -15.52
C LEU A 55 -13.65 5.52 -14.89
N GLY A 56 -13.91 5.97 -13.66
CA GLY A 56 -15.18 5.75 -12.98
C GLY A 56 -15.35 4.33 -12.41
N HIS A 57 -14.28 3.54 -12.36
CA HIS A 57 -14.27 2.19 -11.80
C HIS A 57 -13.33 2.06 -10.58
N PRO A 58 -13.55 2.83 -9.51
CA PRO A 58 -12.68 2.82 -8.35
C PRO A 58 -12.62 1.44 -7.65
N VAL A 59 -11.40 0.99 -7.36
CA VAL A 59 -11.11 -0.36 -6.82
C VAL A 59 -11.46 -0.45 -5.34
N ARG A 60 -12.10 -1.56 -4.93
CA ARG A 60 -12.43 -1.82 -3.51
C ARG A 60 -11.20 -2.27 -2.73
N ILE A 61 -11.03 -1.79 -1.50
CA ILE A 61 -9.87 -2.10 -0.65
C ILE A 61 -9.62 -3.61 -0.45
N LYS A 62 -10.68 -4.43 -0.46
CA LYS A 62 -10.58 -5.89 -0.34
C LYS A 62 -9.79 -6.56 -1.47
N HIS A 63 -9.74 -5.94 -2.65
CA HIS A 63 -9.02 -6.47 -3.81
C HIS A 63 -7.58 -5.96 -3.92
N VAL A 64 -7.23 -4.91 -3.18
CA VAL A 64 -5.90 -4.29 -3.18
C VAL A 64 -4.79 -5.31 -2.86
N PRO A 65 -4.92 -6.21 -1.86
CA PRO A 65 -3.90 -7.23 -1.61
C PRO A 65 -3.69 -8.17 -2.81
N PHE A 66 -4.76 -8.56 -3.50
CA PHE A 66 -4.66 -9.47 -4.64
C PHE A 66 -4.05 -8.80 -5.88
N ILE A 67 -4.33 -7.50 -6.08
CA ILE A 67 -3.67 -6.70 -7.12
C ILE A 67 -2.18 -6.57 -6.83
N ALA A 68 -1.80 -6.29 -5.58
CA ALA A 68 -0.40 -6.26 -5.17
C ALA A 68 0.29 -7.62 -5.39
N PHE A 69 -0.36 -8.72 -5.02
CA PHE A 69 0.13 -10.07 -5.31
C PHE A 69 0.32 -10.30 -6.81
N SER A 70 -0.62 -9.84 -7.64
CA SER A 70 -0.53 -9.94 -9.09
C SER A 70 0.63 -9.13 -9.67
N ALA A 71 0.96 -7.96 -9.08
CA ALA A 71 2.12 -7.16 -9.48
C ALA A 71 3.44 -7.91 -9.25
N THR A 72 3.54 -8.71 -8.18
CA THR A 72 4.75 -9.51 -7.88
C THR A 72 4.95 -10.71 -8.82
N ARG A 73 4.02 -10.99 -9.73
CA ARG A 73 4.15 -12.13 -10.67
C ARG A 73 5.31 -11.98 -11.64
N ASN A 74 5.73 -10.75 -11.92
CA ASN A 74 6.84 -10.44 -12.83
C ASN A 74 8.21 -10.65 -12.16
N ARG A 75 8.25 -10.96 -10.86
CA ARG A 75 9.49 -11.28 -10.15
C ARG A 75 10.03 -12.67 -10.54
N PRO A 76 11.36 -12.88 -10.45
CA PRO A 76 11.93 -14.22 -10.55
C PRO A 76 11.34 -15.14 -9.47
N THR A 77 11.21 -16.43 -9.79
CA THR A 77 10.53 -17.43 -8.94
C THR A 77 11.03 -17.47 -7.50
N LEU A 78 12.32 -17.18 -7.28
CA LEU A 78 12.96 -17.17 -5.96
C LEU A 78 12.51 -15.99 -5.07
N GLU A 79 12.15 -14.85 -5.66
CA GLU A 79 11.76 -13.63 -4.93
C GLU A 79 10.25 -13.41 -4.92
N ARG A 80 9.51 -14.31 -5.57
CA ARG A 80 8.07 -14.24 -5.68
C ARG A 80 7.41 -14.68 -4.37
N PRO A 81 6.58 -13.84 -3.75
CA PRO A 81 5.81 -14.26 -2.59
C PRO A 81 4.81 -15.35 -3.00
N LEU A 82 4.57 -16.31 -2.10
CA LEU A 82 3.60 -17.40 -2.32
C LEU A 82 2.17 -17.01 -1.97
N LYS A 83 2.01 -16.00 -1.10
CA LYS A 83 0.72 -15.58 -0.55
C LYS A 83 0.54 -14.08 -0.73
N PRO A 84 -0.71 -13.61 -0.93
CA PRO A 84 -1.01 -12.20 -0.95
C PRO A 84 -0.68 -11.54 0.41
N PRO A 85 -0.49 -10.22 0.43
CA PRO A 85 -0.23 -9.50 1.66
C PRO A 85 -1.45 -9.54 2.59
N GLY A 86 -1.20 -9.45 3.90
CA GLY A 86 -2.23 -9.61 4.93
C GLY A 86 -3.28 -8.49 4.96
N LYS A 87 -4.35 -8.71 5.73
CA LYS A 87 -5.53 -7.81 5.84
C LYS A 87 -5.17 -6.35 6.14
N ASN A 88 -4.16 -6.11 6.97
CA ASN A 88 -3.75 -4.75 7.38
C ASN A 88 -2.84 -4.06 6.36
N TRP A 89 -2.31 -4.77 5.37
CA TRP A 89 -1.35 -4.22 4.41
C TRP A 89 -2.00 -3.18 3.50
N ALA A 90 -3.22 -3.45 2.99
CA ALA A 90 -3.94 -2.48 2.16
C ALA A 90 -4.20 -1.17 2.92
N LYS A 91 -4.43 -1.25 4.24
CA LYS A 91 -4.60 -0.07 5.09
C LYS A 91 -3.29 0.70 5.27
N ALA A 92 -2.17 -0.01 5.42
CA ALA A 92 -0.84 0.60 5.46
C ALA A 92 -0.49 1.29 4.12
N LEU A 93 -0.87 0.69 2.98
CA LEU A 93 -0.71 1.31 1.66
C LEU A 93 -1.50 2.62 1.54
N GLU A 94 -2.76 2.65 2.00
CA GLU A 94 -3.56 3.89 2.03
C GLU A 94 -2.92 4.99 2.90
N ASN A 95 -2.33 4.61 4.03
CA ASN A 95 -1.67 5.57 4.91
C ASN A 95 -0.40 6.16 4.28
N ARG A 96 0.31 5.39 3.45
CA ARG A 96 1.47 5.85 2.67
C ARG A 96 1.08 6.71 1.47
N HIS A 97 -0.10 6.49 0.89
CA HIS A 97 -0.59 7.21 -0.29
C HIS A 97 -1.96 7.86 -0.04
N PRO A 98 -2.01 9.06 0.56
CA PRO A 98 -3.25 9.76 0.87
C PRO A 98 -4.17 9.98 -0.34
N ASN A 99 -3.60 10.09 -1.55
CA ASN A 99 -4.34 10.23 -2.81
C ASN A 99 -5.29 9.05 -3.08
N LEU A 100 -4.92 7.83 -2.66
CA LEU A 100 -5.79 6.66 -2.78
C LEU A 100 -6.98 6.72 -1.80
N LYS A 101 -6.78 7.30 -0.62
CA LYS A 101 -7.82 7.43 0.40
C LYS A 101 -8.97 8.31 -0.08
N ALA A 102 -8.67 9.35 -0.86
CA ALA A 102 -9.67 10.26 -1.43
C ALA A 102 -10.51 9.63 -2.54
N ARG A 103 -9.94 8.67 -3.28
CA ARG A 103 -10.54 8.06 -4.48
C ARG A 103 -11.15 6.67 -4.25
N ARG A 104 -11.29 6.27 -2.98
CA ARG A 104 -11.76 4.94 -2.61
C ARG A 104 -13.28 4.86 -2.61
N VAL A 105 -13.81 3.76 -3.15
CA VAL A 105 -15.21 3.36 -2.94
C VAL A 105 -15.42 3.01 -1.47
N ARG A 106 -16.24 3.80 -0.75
CA ARG A 106 -16.74 3.37 0.56
C ARG A 106 -17.79 2.28 0.36
N ALA A 107 -18.01 1.47 1.38
CA ALA A 107 -19.07 0.46 1.35
C ALA A 107 -20.45 1.08 1.03
N LEU A 108 -20.69 2.30 1.52
CA LEU A 108 -21.89 3.07 1.21
C LEU A 108 -22.00 3.46 -0.27
N ASP A 109 -20.91 3.95 -0.88
CA ASP A 109 -20.88 4.32 -2.30
C ASP A 109 -21.13 3.10 -3.19
N TRP A 110 -20.63 1.93 -2.77
CA TRP A 110 -20.94 0.67 -3.45
C TRP A 110 -22.42 0.30 -3.39
N ASN A 111 -23.06 0.48 -2.23
CA ASN A 111 -24.50 0.18 -2.09
C ASN A 111 -25.36 1.08 -2.97
N ARG A 112 -24.83 2.24 -3.38
CA ARG A 112 -25.47 3.19 -4.31
C ARG A 112 -25.14 2.90 -5.78
N HIS A 113 -24.32 1.91 -6.07
CA HIS A 113 -23.96 1.55 -7.44
C HIS A 113 -25.16 0.94 -8.16
N GLU A 114 -25.32 1.30 -9.43
CA GLU A 114 -26.47 0.93 -10.27
C GLU A 114 -26.75 -0.57 -10.29
N ASN A 115 -25.71 -1.41 -10.38
CA ASN A 115 -25.81 -2.87 -10.27
C ASN A 115 -26.53 -3.39 -9.00
N ASN A 116 -26.53 -2.64 -7.89
CA ASN A 116 -27.24 -3.02 -6.64
C ASN A 116 -28.62 -2.33 -6.51
N ILE A 117 -28.93 -1.39 -7.41
CA ILE A 117 -30.17 -0.61 -7.45
C ILE A 117 -31.07 -1.07 -8.59
N SER A 118 -30.54 -1.57 -9.71
CA SER A 118 -31.28 -1.92 -10.91
C SER A 118 -32.43 -2.88 -10.63
N ALA A 119 -32.20 -3.92 -9.83
CA ALA A 119 -33.22 -4.87 -9.41
C ALA A 119 -34.31 -4.28 -8.49
N LYS A 120 -34.08 -3.10 -7.89
CA LYS A 120 -35.00 -2.42 -6.98
C LYS A 120 -35.85 -1.35 -7.67
N VAL A 121 -35.51 -0.97 -8.91
CA VAL A 121 -36.17 0.10 -9.67
C VAL A 121 -37.13 -0.45 -10.72
N THR A 122 -37.03 -1.73 -11.08
CA THR A 122 -38.08 -2.44 -11.85
C THR A 122 -39.32 -2.66 -11.00
N HIS A 123 -40.36 -1.88 -11.28
CA HIS A 123 -41.72 -2.01 -10.78
C HIS A 123 -42.67 -2.31 -11.94
#